data_AF-A0A8S9RMW3-F1
#
_entry.id   AF-A0A8S9RMW3-F1
#
_cell.length_a   1.000
_cell.length_b   1.000
_cell.length_c   1.000
_cell.angle_alpha   90.00
_cell.angle_beta   90.00
_cell.angle_gamma   90.00
#
_symmetry.space_group_name_H-M   'P 1'
#
loop_
_entity.id
_entity.type
_entity.pdbx_description
1 polymer ?
#
loop_
_entity_poly.entity_id
_entity_poly.type
_entity_poly.pdbx_seq_one_letter_code
_entity_poly.pdbx_strand_id
1 'polypeptide(L)'
;MMTPSVEHSFQWKDVVLNQAITHLTGGQCAGWTGFSLNALLDPFKILYRVCERSWLPGQDSDLMMRKRLRLMYAVTKRKQIDFGQLVYEQVIDMTRVRDLETSLIFPNLIYQLLVLQKEVPLLPGDEDPIGKGIPIYDSGSDGSGRRGRRRLC
;
A
#
# COMPACT_ATOMS: atom_id res chain seq x y z
N MET A 1 -18.87 35.36 -7.05
CA MET A 1 -18.00 34.31 -6.49
C MET A 1 -18.64 32.97 -6.84
N MET A 2 -18.02 32.17 -7.69
CA MET A 2 -18.47 30.83 -8.03
C MET A 2 -17.82 29.89 -7.01
N THR A 3 -18.61 29.32 -6.10
CA THR A 3 -18.14 28.23 -5.24
C THR A 3 -17.86 27.04 -6.16
N PRO A 4 -16.62 26.52 -6.24
CA PRO A 4 -16.36 25.32 -7.02
C PRO A 4 -17.18 24.18 -6.39
N SER A 5 -18.00 23.49 -7.20
CA SER A 5 -18.64 22.27 -6.70
C SER A 5 -17.54 21.25 -6.46
N VAL A 6 -17.33 20.89 -5.20
CA VAL A 6 -16.47 19.75 -4.87
C VAL A 6 -17.23 18.53 -5.37
N GLU A 7 -16.87 18.01 -6.55
CA GLU A 7 -17.38 16.74 -7.02
C GLU A 7 -16.98 15.68 -5.99
N HIS A 8 -17.97 15.15 -5.27
CA HIS A 8 -17.71 14.08 -4.32
C HIS A 8 -17.26 12.83 -5.09
N SER A 9 -16.15 12.25 -4.65
CA SER A 9 -15.62 11.02 -5.23
C SER A 9 -16.62 9.86 -5.10
N PHE A 10 -16.58 8.95 -6.05
CA PHE A 10 -17.44 7.77 -6.07
C PHE A 10 -17.10 6.84 -4.90
N GLN A 11 -18.10 6.58 -4.06
CA GLN A 11 -17.99 5.68 -2.91
C GLN A 11 -17.98 4.21 -3.37
N TRP A 12 -16.84 3.78 -3.92
CA TRP A 12 -16.69 2.44 -4.49
C TRP A 12 -16.90 1.32 -3.46
N LYS A 13 -16.66 1.56 -2.17
CA LYS A 13 -16.89 0.60 -1.09
C LYS A 13 -18.35 0.20 -0.93
N ASP A 14 -19.27 1.09 -1.31
CA ASP A 14 -20.71 0.92 -1.18
C ASP A 14 -21.33 0.27 -2.43
N VAL A 15 -20.52 -0.04 -3.45
CA VAL A 15 -20.98 -0.77 -4.62
C VAL A 15 -21.63 -2.09 -4.20
N VAL A 16 -22.84 -2.32 -4.72
CA VAL A 16 -23.57 -3.58 -4.53
C VAL A 16 -22.74 -4.71 -5.13
N LEU A 17 -22.25 -5.61 -4.27
CA LEU A 17 -21.30 -6.66 -4.66
C LEU A 17 -21.83 -7.55 -5.78
N ASN A 18 -23.11 -7.92 -5.73
CA ASN A 18 -23.72 -8.76 -6.76
C ASN A 18 -23.71 -8.08 -8.13
N GLN A 19 -23.98 -6.77 -8.18
CA GLN A 19 -23.90 -5.98 -9.40
C GLN A 19 -22.48 -5.97 -9.98
N ALA A 20 -21.47 -5.84 -9.11
CA ALA A 20 -20.07 -5.92 -9.51
C ALA A 20 -19.74 -7.28 -10.11
N ILE A 21 -20.11 -8.37 -9.43
CA ILE A 21 -19.84 -9.74 -9.87
C ILE A 21 -20.52 -10.03 -11.21
N THR A 22 -21.80 -9.72 -11.35
CA THR A 22 -22.53 -9.95 -12.61
C THR A 22 -21.89 -9.18 -13.76
N HIS A 23 -21.46 -7.95 -13.54
CA HIS A 23 -20.77 -7.17 -14.56
C HIS A 23 -19.39 -7.76 -14.95
N LEU A 24 -18.58 -8.14 -13.95
CA LEU A 24 -17.22 -8.62 -14.15
C LEU A 24 -17.15 -10.08 -14.67
N THR A 25 -18.24 -10.83 -14.59
CA THR A 25 -18.33 -12.20 -15.10
C THR A 25 -19.10 -12.28 -16.42
N GLY A 26 -19.52 -11.14 -16.99
CA GLY A 26 -20.37 -11.12 -18.18
C GLY A 26 -21.72 -11.80 -17.98
N GLY A 27 -22.21 -11.85 -16.73
CA GLY A 27 -23.47 -12.50 -16.35
C GLY A 27 -23.36 -13.97 -15.94
N GLN A 28 -22.18 -14.59 -15.97
CA GLN A 28 -22.02 -15.99 -15.55
C GLN A 28 -22.31 -16.21 -14.06
N CYS A 29 -22.06 -15.20 -13.22
CA CYS A 29 -22.39 -15.25 -11.80
C CYS A 29 -23.36 -14.12 -11.42
N ALA A 30 -24.46 -14.48 -10.74
CA ALA A 30 -25.46 -13.52 -10.26
C ALA A 30 -25.08 -12.86 -8.91
N GLY A 31 -24.06 -13.38 -8.22
CA GLY A 31 -23.67 -12.88 -6.91
C GLY A 31 -22.51 -13.66 -6.29
N TRP A 32 -22.27 -13.42 -5.01
CA TRP A 32 -21.13 -14.01 -4.27
C TRP A 32 -21.22 -15.54 -4.15
N THR A 33 -22.42 -16.09 -3.94
CA THR A 33 -22.61 -17.53 -3.79
C THR A 33 -22.27 -18.24 -5.11
N GLY A 34 -21.26 -19.12 -5.09
CA GLY A 34 -20.77 -19.82 -6.28
C GLY A 34 -19.83 -18.99 -7.16
N PHE A 35 -19.46 -17.78 -6.74
CA PHE A 35 -18.45 -16.99 -7.44
C PHE A 35 -17.05 -17.62 -7.29
N SER A 36 -16.30 -17.61 -8.39
CA SER A 36 -14.87 -17.93 -8.43
C SER A 36 -14.16 -16.93 -9.33
N LEU A 37 -12.91 -16.60 -9.02
CA LEU A 37 -12.07 -15.71 -9.85
C LEU A 37 -11.91 -16.24 -11.28
N ASN A 38 -12.07 -17.55 -11.50
CA ASN A 38 -12.02 -18.15 -12.83
C ASN A 38 -13.20 -17.74 -13.72
N ALA A 39 -14.33 -17.33 -13.13
CA ALA A 39 -15.52 -16.87 -13.83
C ALA A 39 -15.40 -15.41 -14.32
N LEU A 40 -14.34 -14.69 -13.93
CA LEU A 40 -14.09 -13.35 -14.44
C LEU A 40 -13.79 -13.38 -15.95
N LEU A 41 -14.20 -12.35 -16.67
CA LEU A 41 -13.73 -12.14 -18.05
C LEU A 41 -12.22 -11.87 -18.04
N ASP A 42 -11.51 -12.26 -19.09
CA ASP A 42 -10.04 -12.21 -19.13
C ASP A 42 -9.42 -10.84 -18.85
N PRO A 43 -9.96 -9.70 -19.37
CA PRO A 43 -9.45 -8.38 -19.00
C PRO A 43 -9.54 -8.11 -17.49
N PHE A 44 -10.56 -8.66 -16.82
CA PHE A 44 -10.79 -8.47 -15.41
C PHE A 44 -9.97 -9.43 -14.54
N LYS A 45 -9.56 -10.60 -15.05
CA LYS A 45 -8.55 -11.43 -14.38
C LYS A 45 -7.22 -10.68 -14.25
N ILE A 46 -6.79 -10.01 -15.32
CA ILE A 46 -5.56 -9.21 -15.32
C ILE A 46 -5.71 -8.03 -14.35
N LEU A 47 -6.83 -7.30 -14.42
CA LEU A 47 -7.10 -6.18 -13.53
C LEU A 47 -7.18 -6.60 -12.06
N TYR A 48 -7.70 -7.79 -11.76
CA TYR A 48 -7.70 -8.33 -10.40
C TYR A 48 -6.28 -8.53 -9.88
N ARG A 49 -5.35 -9.04 -10.70
CA ARG A 49 -3.92 -9.17 -10.33
C ARG A 49 -3.26 -7.82 -10.08
N VAL A 50 -3.62 -6.78 -10.84
CA VAL A 50 -3.17 -5.41 -10.57
C VAL A 50 -3.71 -4.92 -9.23
N CYS A 51 -4.99 -5.15 -8.95
CA CYS A 51 -5.58 -4.78 -7.66
C CYS A 51 -4.89 -5.50 -6.50
N GLU A 52 -4.68 -6.81 -6.62
CA GLU A 52 -4.05 -7.66 -5.61
C GLU A 52 -2.62 -7.21 -5.27
N ARG A 53 -1.85 -6.73 -6.25
CA ARG A 53 -0.44 -6.37 -6.06
C ARG A 53 -0.19 -4.89 -5.81
N SER A 54 -1.03 -4.03 -6.37
CA SER A 54 -0.69 -2.61 -6.51
C SER A 54 -1.73 -1.65 -5.98
N TRP A 55 -3.03 -1.98 -5.95
CA TRP A 55 -4.06 -1.04 -5.50
C TRP A 55 -4.70 -1.39 -4.17
N LEU A 56 -4.93 -2.68 -3.92
CA LEU A 56 -5.49 -3.20 -2.68
C LEU A 56 -4.75 -4.49 -2.27
N PRO A 57 -3.45 -4.38 -1.96
CA PRO A 57 -2.68 -5.49 -1.40
C PRO A 57 -3.23 -5.93 -0.04
N GLY A 58 -3.03 -7.21 0.27
CA GLY A 58 -3.49 -7.84 1.49
C GLY A 58 -3.73 -9.33 1.31
N GLN A 59 -3.84 -10.04 2.42
CA GLN A 59 -4.09 -11.48 2.43
C GLN A 59 -5.39 -11.83 1.69
N ASP A 60 -5.39 -12.93 0.95
CA ASP A 60 -6.53 -13.42 0.18
C ASP A 60 -7.64 -13.95 1.09
N SER A 61 -8.37 -13.02 1.68
CA SER A 61 -9.60 -13.25 2.42
C SER A 61 -10.81 -12.88 1.55
N ASP A 62 -11.96 -13.49 1.86
CA ASP A 62 -13.26 -13.13 1.27
C ASP A 62 -13.50 -11.62 1.32
N LEU A 63 -13.16 -10.98 2.44
CA LEU A 63 -13.34 -9.54 2.62
C LEU A 63 -12.50 -8.73 1.62
N MET A 64 -11.22 -9.07 1.45
CA MET A 64 -10.33 -8.40 0.52
C MET A 64 -10.72 -8.64 -0.93
N MET A 65 -11.11 -9.86 -1.28
CA MET A 65 -11.62 -10.19 -2.60
C MET A 65 -12.87 -9.35 -2.94
N ARG A 66 -13.82 -9.25 -2.01
CA ARG A 66 -15.02 -8.41 -2.18
C ARG A 66 -14.67 -6.93 -2.35
N LYS A 67 -13.69 -6.40 -1.61
CA LYS A 67 -13.20 -5.01 -1.79
C LYS A 67 -12.60 -4.81 -3.19
N ARG A 68 -11.74 -5.72 -3.64
CA ARG A 68 -11.11 -5.67 -4.98
C ARG A 68 -12.16 -5.69 -6.09
N LEU A 69 -13.16 -6.56 -6.02
CA LEU A 69 -14.25 -6.63 -7.01
C LEU A 69 -15.05 -5.32 -7.10
N ARG A 70 -15.33 -4.68 -5.96
CA ARG A 70 -16.00 -3.37 -5.92
C ARG A 70 -15.16 -2.27 -6.55
N LEU A 71 -13.86 -2.20 -6.21
CA LEU A 71 -12.94 -1.24 -6.80
C LEU A 71 -12.82 -1.44 -8.32
N MET A 72 -12.63 -2.68 -8.75
CA MET A 72 -12.58 -3.04 -10.18
C MET A 72 -13.83 -2.58 -10.91
N TYR A 73 -15.02 -2.84 -10.34
CA TYR A 73 -16.28 -2.38 -10.93
C TYR A 73 -16.32 -0.86 -11.08
N ALA A 74 -15.89 -0.11 -10.07
CA ALA A 74 -15.83 1.35 -10.15
C ALA A 74 -14.88 1.82 -11.27
N VAL A 75 -13.72 1.17 -11.41
CA VAL A 75 -12.74 1.45 -12.48
C VAL A 75 -13.31 1.13 -13.86
N THR A 76 -13.94 -0.03 -14.04
CA THR A 76 -14.52 -0.42 -15.35
C THR A 76 -15.69 0.48 -15.75
N LYS A 77 -16.44 0.99 -14.77
CA LYS A 77 -17.48 2.00 -14.98
C LYS A 77 -16.95 3.44 -15.09
N ARG A 78 -15.63 3.62 -15.12
CA ARG A 78 -14.95 4.93 -15.24
C ARG A 78 -15.44 5.93 -14.19
N LYS A 79 -15.70 5.45 -12.98
CA LYS A 79 -16.10 6.31 -11.87
C LYS A 79 -14.86 6.98 -11.28
N GLN A 80 -14.99 8.25 -10.90
CA GLN A 80 -13.93 8.97 -10.22
C GLN A 80 -13.73 8.38 -8.82
N ILE A 81 -12.58 7.76 -8.57
CA ILE A 81 -12.23 7.19 -7.27
C ILE A 81 -11.24 8.13 -6.59
N ASP A 82 -11.45 8.42 -5.31
CA ASP A 82 -10.45 9.11 -4.50
C ASP A 82 -9.30 8.15 -4.18
N PHE A 83 -8.28 8.19 -5.02
CA PHE A 83 -7.08 7.38 -4.83
C PHE A 83 -6.28 7.83 -3.60
N GLY A 84 -6.28 9.12 -3.28
CA GLY A 84 -5.58 9.64 -2.10
C GLY A 84 -6.16 9.08 -0.80
N GLN A 85 -7.49 9.10 -0.68
CA GLN A 85 -8.20 8.47 0.43
C GLN A 85 -7.94 6.97 0.51
N LEU A 86 -7.94 6.27 -0.64
CA LEU A 86 -7.65 4.85 -0.70
C LEU A 86 -6.25 4.54 -0.15
N VAL A 87 -5.23 5.27 -0.59
CA VAL A 87 -3.85 5.11 -0.11
C VAL A 87 -3.75 5.44 1.38
N TYR A 88 -4.34 6.56 1.81
CA TYR A 88 -4.32 7.00 3.20
C TYR A 88 -4.88 5.93 4.14
N GLU A 89 -6.04 5.37 3.82
CA GLU A 89 -6.66 4.33 4.63
C GLU A 89 -5.80 3.07 4.72
N GLN A 90 -5.14 2.67 3.63
CA GLN A 90 -4.26 1.50 3.66
C GLN A 90 -3.01 1.74 4.51
N VAL A 91 -2.44 2.94 4.47
CA VAL A 91 -1.31 3.32 5.34
C VAL A 91 -1.76 3.32 6.80
N ILE A 92 -2.89 3.95 7.13
CA ILE A 92 -3.42 3.98 8.50
C ILE A 92 -3.74 2.57 9.00
N ASP A 93 -4.37 1.72 8.18
CA ASP A 93 -4.68 0.34 8.54
C ASP A 93 -3.38 -0.46 8.83
N MET A 94 -2.31 -0.25 8.06
CA MET A 94 -1.01 -0.86 8.36
C MET A 94 -0.41 -0.38 9.68
N THR A 95 -0.49 0.92 10.01
CA THR A 95 0.06 1.42 11.29
C THR A 95 -0.58 0.78 12.52
N ARG A 96 -1.79 0.19 12.37
CA ARG A 96 -2.49 -0.54 13.43
C ARG A 96 -2.03 -1.98 13.57
N VAL A 97 -1.40 -2.55 12.54
CA VAL A 97 -0.85 -3.92 12.54
C VAL A 97 0.62 -3.85 12.96
N ARG A 98 0.95 -4.41 14.12
CA ARG A 98 2.31 -4.38 14.71
C ARG A 98 3.26 -5.45 14.19
N ASP A 99 2.91 -6.11 13.09
CA ASP A 99 3.66 -7.26 12.59
C ASP A 99 4.76 -6.80 11.61
N LEU A 100 6.01 -7.06 11.98
CA LEU A 100 7.23 -6.57 11.32
C LEU A 100 7.47 -7.20 9.93
N GLU A 101 6.73 -8.25 9.57
CA GLU A 101 6.85 -8.93 8.27
C GLU A 101 5.89 -8.38 7.19
N THR A 102 5.10 -7.35 7.51
CA THR A 102 4.14 -6.80 6.54
C THR A 102 4.85 -6.01 5.43
N SER A 103 4.74 -6.51 4.19
CA SER A 103 5.24 -5.84 2.99
C SER A 103 4.56 -4.47 2.82
N LEU A 104 5.36 -3.42 2.58
CA LEU A 104 4.90 -2.04 2.35
C LEU A 104 3.83 -2.00 1.26
N ILE A 105 2.64 -1.49 1.59
CA ILE A 105 1.57 -1.24 0.63
C ILE A 105 1.96 -0.03 -0.24
N PHE A 106 1.90 -0.21 -1.56
CA PHE A 106 2.36 0.75 -2.59
C PHE A 106 3.85 1.09 -2.57
N PRO A 107 4.74 0.09 -2.69
CA PRO A 107 6.19 0.34 -2.66
C PRO A 107 6.62 1.36 -3.72
N ASN A 108 6.00 1.34 -4.90
CA ASN A 108 6.29 2.30 -5.97
C ASN A 108 5.81 3.72 -5.65
N LEU A 109 4.64 3.89 -5.03
CA LEU A 109 4.16 5.22 -4.65
C LEU A 109 5.03 5.82 -3.56
N ILE A 110 5.33 5.03 -2.52
CA ILE A 110 6.21 5.44 -1.43
C ILE A 110 7.60 5.77 -1.98
N TYR A 111 8.15 4.90 -2.81
CA TYR A 111 9.45 5.12 -3.45
C TYR A 111 9.46 6.38 -4.32
N GLN A 112 8.45 6.58 -5.19
CA GLN A 112 8.38 7.78 -6.01
C GLN A 112 8.18 9.05 -5.18
N LEU A 113 7.42 8.98 -4.09
CA LEU A 113 7.20 10.11 -3.18
C LEU A 113 8.50 10.48 -2.45
N LEU A 114 9.25 9.48 -1.97
CA LEU A 114 10.59 9.68 -1.38
C LEU A 114 11.59 10.23 -2.40
N VAL A 115 11.59 9.71 -3.63
CA VAL A 115 12.45 10.20 -4.72
C VAL A 115 12.09 11.64 -5.13
N LEU A 116 10.80 11.96 -5.19
CA LEU A 116 10.30 13.30 -5.52
C LEU A 116 10.56 14.32 -4.41
N GLN A 117 10.47 13.91 -3.15
CA GLN A 117 10.72 14.79 -2.02
C GLN A 117 12.16 15.34 -1.98
N LYS A 118 13.12 14.69 -2.68
CA LYS A 118 14.57 14.90 -2.50
C LYS A 118 14.94 14.89 -1.00
N GLU A 119 16.21 15.06 -0.65
CA GLU A 119 16.50 15.36 0.76
C GLU A 119 15.74 16.64 1.12
N VAL A 120 14.79 16.55 2.05
CA VAL A 120 14.17 17.74 2.64
C VAL A 120 15.30 18.47 3.35
N PRO A 121 15.74 19.64 2.85
CA PRO A 121 16.83 20.35 3.50
C PRO A 121 16.32 20.80 4.87
N LEU A 122 17.03 20.41 5.92
CA LEU A 122 16.75 20.91 7.27
C LEU A 122 16.96 22.42 7.25
N LEU A 123 15.89 23.17 7.51
CA LEU A 123 15.94 24.62 7.66
C LEU A 123 16.47 24.97 9.07
N PRO A 124 17.08 26.15 9.25
CA PRO A 124 17.53 26.58 10.57
C PRO A 124 16.34 26.69 11.53
N GLY A 125 16.27 25.80 12.52
CA GLY A 125 15.16 25.72 13.49
C GLY A 125 14.32 24.44 13.40
N ASP A 126 14.56 23.59 12.41
CA ASP A 126 13.93 22.27 12.35
C ASP A 126 14.50 21.34 13.44
N GLU A 127 13.60 20.63 14.12
CA GLU A 127 13.96 19.58 15.08
C GLU A 127 14.60 18.38 14.35
N ASP A 128 15.47 17.66 15.05
CA ASP A 128 16.11 16.46 14.49
C ASP A 128 15.06 15.46 13.98
N PRO A 129 15.23 14.88 12.77
CA PRO A 129 14.27 13.92 12.24
C PRO A 129 14.17 12.70 13.16
N ILE A 130 12.94 12.31 13.48
CA ILE A 130 12.65 11.15 14.33
C ILE A 130 13.14 9.89 13.59
N GLY A 131 14.09 9.18 14.20
CA GLY A 131 14.62 7.92 13.67
C GLY A 131 15.94 8.05 12.93
N LYS A 132 16.93 8.79 13.48
CA LYS A 132 18.33 8.65 13.04
C LYS A 132 18.71 7.16 13.10
N GLY A 133 18.87 6.55 11.92
CA GLY A 133 19.33 5.18 11.79
C GLY A 133 20.65 5.01 12.51
N ILE A 134 20.74 3.96 13.33
CA ILE A 134 22.02 3.51 13.88
C ILE A 134 22.93 3.27 12.68
N PRO A 135 24.08 3.93 12.60
CA PRO A 135 24.98 3.65 11.50
C PRO A 135 25.47 2.22 11.63
N ILE A 136 25.15 1.37 10.66
CA ILE A 136 25.81 0.08 10.49
C ILE A 136 27.15 0.39 9.83
N TYR A 137 28.07 0.99 10.59
CA TYR A 137 29.48 0.91 10.24
C TYR A 137 29.94 -0.46 10.70
N ASP A 138 30.38 -1.25 9.73
CA ASP A 138 31.16 -2.46 9.91
C ASP A 138 32.30 -2.18 10.90
N SER A 139 32.20 -2.68 12.12
CA SER A 139 33.29 -2.68 13.10
C SER A 139 34.32 -3.75 12.71
N GLY A 140 34.94 -3.56 11.56
CA GLY A 140 36.18 -4.20 11.17
C GLY A 140 37.37 -3.47 11.80
N SER A 141 37.95 -4.11 12.82
CA SER A 141 39.34 -3.99 13.31
C SER A 141 39.86 -2.61 13.76
N ASP A 142 40.04 -2.43 15.07
CA ASP A 142 41.37 -2.41 15.71
C ASP A 142 41.33 -1.76 17.10
N GLY A 143 41.70 -2.54 18.12
CA GLY A 143 41.66 -2.08 19.51
C GLY A 143 42.27 -3.07 20.51
N SER A 144 43.53 -3.43 20.28
CA SER A 144 44.52 -3.77 21.32
C SER A 144 44.05 -4.51 22.58
N GLY A 145 44.04 -5.84 22.51
CA GLY A 145 44.02 -6.70 23.69
C GLY A 145 45.35 -6.63 24.46
N ARG A 146 45.28 -6.13 25.70
CA ARG A 146 46.36 -6.18 26.70
C ARG A 146 46.88 -7.62 26.88
N ARG A 147 48.17 -7.84 26.61
CA ARG A 147 48.97 -8.92 27.24
C ARG A 147 50.18 -8.30 27.94
N GLY A 148 50.32 -8.60 29.23
CA GLY A 148 51.29 -7.97 30.11
C GLY A 148 52.71 -8.54 30.05
N ARG A 149 53.57 -7.86 30.84
CA ARG A 149 54.79 -8.32 31.52
C ARG A 149 56.11 -8.30 30.71
N ARG A 150 56.97 -7.31 30.98
CA ARG A 150 58.13 -7.39 31.91
C ARG A 150 58.86 -6.04 31.99
N ARG A 151 59.25 -5.67 33.21
CA ARG A 151 60.22 -4.60 33.51
C ARG A 151 61.64 -5.10 33.22
N LEU A 152 62.49 -4.19 32.75
CA LEU A 152 63.95 -4.20 32.92
C LEU A 152 64.33 -2.79 33.40
N CYS A 153 64.28 -2.59 34.72
CA CYS A 153 65.41 -2.35 35.61
C CYS A 153 64.95 -2.77 37.01
#